data_AF-A0A9W7EFI8-F1
#
_entry.id   AF-A0A9W7EFI8-F1
#
_cell.length_a   1.000
_cell.length_b   1.000
_cell.length_c   1.000
_cell.angle_alpha   90.00
_cell.angle_beta   90.00
_cell.angle_gamma   90.00
#
_symmetry.space_group_name_H-M   'P 1'
#
loop_
_entity.id
_entity.type
_entity.pdbx_description
1 polymer ?
#
loop_
_entity_poly.entity_id
_entity_poly.type
_entity_poly.pdbx_seq_one_letter_code
_entity_poly.pdbx_strand_id
1 'polypeptide(L)' 'WSPLELSLFETSMSLYGKQFNLVSKSVKTKTVREVIELYYLWKKSDHYKSWKRGFECLI' A
#
# COMPACT_ATOMS: atom_id res chain seq x y z
N TRP A 1 -2.92 9.46 -6.98
CA TRP A 1 -1.86 8.44 -6.90
C TRP A 1 -0.92 8.63 -8.06
N SER A 2 0.04 9.53 -7.89
CA SER A 2 1.20 9.62 -8.78
C SER A 2 2.09 8.38 -8.60
N PRO A 3 3.04 8.11 -9.52
CA PRO A 3 3.97 6.99 -9.37
C PRO A 3 4.74 7.00 -8.04
N LEU A 4 5.13 8.20 -7.57
CA LEU A 4 5.77 8.37 -6.26
C LEU A 4 4.82 8.03 -5.11
N GLU A 5 3.57 8.49 -5.15
CA GLU A 5 2.58 8.19 -4.11
C GLU A 5 2.29 6.68 -4.04
N LEU A 6 2.22 5.99 -5.19
CA LEU A 6 2.03 4.54 -5.25
C LEU A 6 3.23 3.78 -4.66
N SER A 7 4.46 4.18 -5.01
CA SER A 7 5.67 3.58 -4.46
C SER A 7 5.76 3.76 -2.93
N LEU A 8 5.40 4.95 -2.43
CA LEU A 8 5.33 5.21 -0.99
C LEU A 8 4.23 4.36 -0.32
N PHE A 9 3.07 4.22 -0.95
CA PHE A 9 1.99 3.36 -0.45
C PHE A 9 2.45 1.89 -0.36
N GLU A 10 3.02 1.32 -1.42
CA GLU A 10 3.46 -0.08 -1.44
C GLU A 10 4.59 -0.37 -0.45
N THR A 11 5.57 0.54 -0.35
CA THR A 11 6.65 0.46 0.64
C THR A 11 6.10 0.54 2.07
N SER A 12 5.14 1.44 2.31
CA SER A 12 4.51 1.59 3.63
C SER A 12 3.62 0.40 3.98
N MET A 13 2.93 -0.19 3.00
CA MET A 13 2.15 -1.43 3.18
C MET A 13 3.07 -2.60 3.52
N SER A 14 4.29 -2.63 2.96
CA SER A 14 5.32 -3.61 3.27
C SER A 14 5.85 -3.47 4.69
N LEU A 15 6.08 -2.23 5.14
CA LEU A 15 6.66 -1.93 6.45
C LEU A 15 5.64 -2.02 7.60
N TYR A 16 4.43 -1.49 7.41
CA TYR A 16 3.45 -1.30 8.48
C TYR A 16 2.21 -2.20 8.33
N GLY A 17 2.05 -2.87 7.20
CA GLY A 17 0.83 -3.63 6.89
C GLY A 17 -0.41 -2.74 6.80
N LYS A 18 -1.52 -3.18 7.39
CA LYS A 18 -2.81 -2.47 7.35
C LYS A 18 -2.95 -1.35 8.39
N GLN A 19 -1.85 -0.85 8.94
CA GLN A 19 -1.85 0.33 9.81
C GLN A 19 -2.03 1.60 8.97
N PHE A 20 -3.22 1.82 8.42
CA PHE A 20 -3.49 2.87 7.43
C PHE A 20 -3.20 4.29 7.90
N ASN A 21 -3.22 4.54 9.21
CA ASN A 21 -2.78 5.81 9.79
C ASN A 21 -1.29 6.09 9.51
N LEU A 22 -0.42 5.07 9.60
CA LEU A 22 1.02 5.19 9.32
C LEU A 22 1.29 5.27 7.82
N VAL A 23 0.54 4.53 7.02
CA VAL A 23 0.61 4.58 5.55
C VAL A 23 0.22 5.98 5.04
N SER A 24 -0.88 6.54 5.54
CA SER A 24 -1.30 7.92 5.21
C SER A 24 -0.25 8.96 5.60
N LYS A 25 0.35 8.84 6.80
CA LYS A 25 1.46 9.70 7.24
C LYS A 25 2.68 9.59 6.32
N SER A 26 2.95 8.41 5.77
CA SER A 26 4.10 8.17 4.89
C SER A 26 3.87 8.75 3.48
N VAL A 27 2.65 8.63 2.96
CA VAL A 27 2.24 9.24 1.67
C VAL A 27 2.14 10.76 1.77
N LYS A 28 1.79 11.30 2.96
CA LYS A 28 1.65 12.74 3.30
C LYS A 28 0.53 13.50 2.58
N THR A 29 0.24 13.17 1.33
CA THR A 29 -0.70 13.87 0.45
C THR A 29 -2.09 13.21 0.35
N LYS A 30 -2.32 12.15 1.13
CA LYS A 30 -3.56 11.37 1.11
C LYS A 30 -4.05 11.11 2.52
N THR A 31 -5.36 11.27 2.70
CA THR A 31 -6.05 10.93 3.94
C THR A 31 -6.10 9.42 4.14
N VAL A 32 -6.35 9.00 5.39
CA VAL A 32 -6.51 7.59 5.74
C VAL A 32 -7.64 6.94 4.93
N ARG A 33 -8.73 7.68 4.69
CA ARG A 33 -9.86 7.22 3.87
C ARG A 33 -9.42 6.90 2.44
N GLU A 34 -8.72 7.82 1.77
CA GLU A 34 -8.25 7.62 0.39
C GLU A 34 -7.23 6.46 0.30
N VAL A 35 -6.40 6.28 1.32
CA VAL A 35 -5.48 5.14 1.43
C VAL A 35 -6.25 3.81 1.52
N ILE A 36 -7.32 3.76 2.33
CA ILE A 36 -8.17 2.57 2.46
C ILE A 36 -8.88 2.26 1.15
N GLU A 37 -9.43 3.28 0.49
CA GLU A 37 -10.08 3.15 -0.82
C GLU A 37 -9.11 2.60 -1.86
N LEU A 38 -7.88 3.14 -1.95
CA LEU A 38 -6.84 2.58 -2.82
C LEU A 38 -6.52 1.13 -2.45
N TYR A 39 -6.31 0.83 -1.17
CA TYR A 39 -5.94 -0.51 -0.73
C TYR A 39 -6.94 -1.56 -1.22
N TYR A 40 -8.24 -1.30 -1.16
CA TYR A 40 -9.24 -2.27 -1.62
C TYR A 40 -9.29 -2.41 -3.14
N LEU A 41 -8.97 -1.37 -3.91
CA LEU A 41 -8.79 -1.46 -5.36
C LEU A 41 -7.53 -2.26 -5.70
N TRP A 42 -6.40 -1.87 -5.11
CA TRP A 42 -5.10 -2.50 -5.32
C TRP A 42 -5.09 -3.97 -4.91
N LYS A 43 -5.72 -4.33 -3.78
CA LYS A 43 -5.83 -5.73 -3.30
C LYS A 43 -6.51 -6.67 -4.31
N LYS A 44 -7.38 -6.14 -5.18
CA LYS A 44 -8.05 -6.92 -6.22
C LYS A 44 -7.24 -7.05 -7.50
N SER A 45 -6.18 -6.26 -7.67
CA SER A 45 -5.32 -6.29 -8.84
C SER A 45 -4.41 -7.52 -8.87
N ASP A 46 -3.98 -7.93 -10.06
CA ASP A 46 -2.95 -8.96 -10.21
C ASP A 46 -1.60 -8.51 -9.64
N HIS A 47 -1.35 -7.21 -9.63
CA HIS A 47 -0.16 -6.63 -9.00
C HIS A 47 -0.08 -7.01 -7.51
N TYR A 48 -1.19 -6.92 -6.77
CA TYR A 48 -1.22 -7.35 -5.37
C TYR A 48 -0.90 -8.84 -5.21
N LYS A 49 -1.38 -9.71 -6.10
CA LYS A 49 -1.09 -11.14 -6.04
C LYS A 49 0.40 -11.41 -6.19
N SER A 50 1.05 -10.73 -7.15
CA SER A 50 2.49 -10.81 -7.37
C SER A 50 3.28 -10.25 -6.19
N TRP A 51 2.90 -9.06 -5.70
CA TRP A 51 3.50 -8.43 -4.53
C TRP A 51 3.42 -9.35 -3.30
N LYS A 52 2.24 -9.94 -3.05
CA LYS A 52 1.99 -10.81 -1.90
C LYS A 52 2.83 -12.09 -1.95
N ARG A 53 2.97 -12.69 -3.15
CA ARG A 53 3.82 -13.86 -3.36
C ARG A 53 5.30 -13.55 -3.13
N GLY A 54 5.75 -12.37 -3.53
CA GLY A 54 7.11 -11.89 -3.23
C GLY A 54 7.33 -11.67 -1.73
N PHE A 55 6.32 -11.18 -1.02
CA PHE A 55 6.36 -10.94 0.42
C PHE A 55 6.42 -12.22 1.26
N GLU A 56 5.68 -13.25 0.87
CA GLU A 56 5.66 -14.56 1.57
C GLU A 56 6.95 -15.36 1.38
N CYS A 57 7.81 -14.99 0.43
CA CYS A 57 9.10 -15.64 0.19
C CYS A 57 10.26 -15.04 1.01
N LEU A 58 10.01 -13.94 1.74
CA LEU A 58 11.01 -13.20 2.52
C LEU A 58 10.83 -13.35 4.05
N ILE A 59 9.87 -14.17 4.49
CA ILE A 59 9.60 -14.54 5.89
C ILE A 59 9.68 -16.06 5.99
#